data_AF-A0AAV0Y651-F1
#
_entry.id   AF-A0AAV0Y651-F1
#
_cell.length_a   1.000
_cell.length_b   1.000
_cell.length_c   1.000
_cell.angle_alpha   90.00
_cell.angle_beta   90.00
_cell.angle_gamma   90.00
#
_symmetry.space_group_name_H-M   'P 1'
#
loop_
_entity.id
_entity.type
_entity.pdbx_description
1 polymer ?
#
loop_
_entity_poly.entity_id
_entity_poly.type
_entity_poly.pdbx_seq_one_letter_code
_entity_poly.pdbx_strand_id
1 'polypeptide(L)'
;MINKCKEELKKDVFAIVTDNENKMKRMKQLLQEKYPDLVVYGCSAHYVNLIEKEVTPKTVMKHIVEVQKYFRNVHQAHGWLREKKGLMPQIPNETRWSSHSACVRTFVSNYHLYRQISTDNDDFDNTIEKILNNVGIYREALNLQDQLISVSNSLDRFQSDSTSISDSVDVWKKLLVNENLLPYKHCFIKRYKQVIEPYHFLAYMLDPQYIFQNLLTPEEESVAEDWIISMYPHFFPAVMAFKIQDESYFPKTMFNSNILKEFKTVQWWRIMEKKCDKIENVPNDFCKFLISLHSCPASSASIERIFSTYGLVWSDLRNRLGSEKAQKLVKVYRNLSCTKSQNQINYTED
;
A
#
# COMPACT_ATOMS: atom_id res chain seq x y z
N MET A 1 -3.67 19.78 15.92
CA MET A 1 -2.97 18.48 15.96
C MET A 1 -1.46 18.65 16.09
N ILE A 2 -0.78 19.31 15.15
CA ILE A 2 0.68 19.51 15.19
C ILE A 2 1.13 20.16 16.51
N ASN A 3 0.54 21.30 16.88
CA ASN A 3 0.82 21.95 18.17
C ASN A 3 0.53 21.03 19.36
N LYS A 4 -0.56 20.26 19.31
CA LYS A 4 -0.92 19.28 20.34
C LYS A 4 0.14 18.17 20.50
N CYS A 5 0.69 17.66 19.40
CA CYS A 5 1.79 16.69 19.44
C CYS A 5 3.04 17.31 20.11
N LYS A 6 3.33 18.56 19.79
CA LYS A 6 4.46 19.28 20.39
C LYS A 6 4.27 19.54 21.89
N GLU A 7 3.08 19.98 22.28
CA GLU A 7 2.73 20.34 23.67
C GLU A 7 2.58 19.11 24.57
N GLU A 8 1.81 18.10 24.13
CA GLU A 8 1.46 16.95 24.97
C GLU A 8 2.47 15.81 24.87
N LEU A 9 3.00 15.55 23.67
CA LEU A 9 3.89 14.41 23.43
C LEU A 9 5.37 14.83 23.39
N LYS A 10 5.67 16.12 23.38
CA LYS A 10 7.04 16.66 23.23
C LYS A 10 7.73 16.07 21.99
N LYS A 11 6.98 15.95 20.89
CA LYS A 11 7.44 15.42 19.61
C LYS A 11 7.09 16.38 18.49
N ASP A 12 8.07 16.68 17.64
CA ASP A 12 7.85 17.38 16.39
C ASP A 12 7.26 16.43 15.33
N VAL A 13 6.41 16.98 14.46
CA VAL A 13 5.79 16.24 13.38
C VAL A 13 6.64 16.45 12.13
N PHE A 14 7.26 15.37 11.65
CA PHE A 14 8.07 15.40 10.43
C PHE A 14 7.21 15.36 9.15
N ALA A 15 6.18 14.52 9.13
CA ALA A 15 5.34 14.34 7.95
C ALA A 15 3.87 14.04 8.27
N ILE A 16 2.99 14.31 7.30
CA ILE A 16 1.57 13.98 7.32
C ILE A 16 1.19 13.30 6.01
N VAL A 17 0.62 12.10 6.11
CA VAL A 17 -0.03 11.38 5.00
C VAL A 17 -1.54 11.43 5.14
N THR A 18 -2.24 11.68 4.03
CA THR A 18 -3.71 11.72 4.00
C THR A 18 -4.24 10.89 2.85
N ASP A 19 -5.54 10.58 2.86
CA ASP A 19 -6.21 10.15 1.64
C ASP A 19 -6.18 11.26 0.56
N ASN A 20 -6.77 10.96 -0.59
CA ASN A 20 -6.73 11.83 -1.77
C ASN A 20 -8.10 12.40 -2.15
N GLU A 21 -9.04 12.43 -1.21
CA GLU A 21 -10.31 13.13 -1.35
C GLU A 21 -10.05 14.65 -1.50
N ASN A 22 -10.96 15.38 -2.15
CA ASN A 22 -10.74 16.78 -2.51
C ASN A 22 -10.54 17.68 -1.28
N LYS A 23 -11.23 17.42 -0.16
CA LYS A 23 -11.04 18.15 1.10
C LYS A 23 -9.67 17.88 1.69
N MET A 24 -9.19 16.63 1.61
CA MET A 24 -7.85 16.28 2.08
C MET A 24 -6.78 16.93 1.20
N LYS A 25 -6.95 16.97 -0.12
CA LYS A 25 -6.05 17.73 -1.01
C LYS A 25 -5.97 19.20 -0.64
N ARG A 26 -7.11 19.85 -0.36
CA ARG A 26 -7.14 21.23 0.11
C ARG A 26 -6.45 21.39 1.47
N MET A 27 -6.66 20.46 2.39
CA MET A 27 -5.99 20.45 3.69
C MET A 27 -4.47 20.36 3.53
N LYS A 28 -3.97 19.51 2.61
CA LYS A 28 -2.53 19.40 2.33
C LYS A 28 -1.93 20.73 1.87
N GLN A 29 -2.60 21.42 0.94
CA GLN A 29 -2.16 22.76 0.47
C GLN A 29 -2.07 23.75 1.64
N LEU A 30 -3.11 23.85 2.46
CA LEU A 30 -3.13 24.75 3.62
C LEU A 30 -2.07 24.40 4.67
N LEU A 31 -1.77 23.11 4.85
CA LEU A 31 -0.72 22.67 5.76
C LEU A 31 0.66 23.07 5.26
N GLN A 32 0.90 22.95 3.96
CA GLN A 32 2.18 23.28 3.36
C GLN A 32 2.43 24.79 3.29
N GLU A 33 1.37 25.59 3.08
CA GLU A 33 1.43 27.06 3.23
C GLU A 33 1.77 27.49 4.67
N LYS A 34 1.20 26.80 5.66
CA LYS A 34 1.38 27.14 7.07
C LYS A 34 2.68 26.60 7.67
N TYR A 35 3.14 25.44 7.18
CA TYR A 35 4.33 24.75 7.66
C TYR A 35 5.16 24.29 6.43
N PRO A 36 5.98 25.18 5.85
CA PRO A 36 6.72 24.88 4.62
C PRO A 36 7.69 23.69 4.75
N ASP A 37 8.24 23.48 5.94
CA ASP A 37 9.18 22.39 6.23
C ASP A 37 8.49 21.04 6.48
N LEU A 38 7.15 21.01 6.54
CA LEU A 38 6.39 19.80 6.80
C LEU A 38 6.24 18.99 5.52
N VAL A 39 6.64 17.72 5.55
CA VAL A 39 6.42 16.80 4.44
C VAL A 39 4.94 16.38 4.42
N VAL A 40 4.20 16.74 3.38
CA VAL A 40 2.76 16.42 3.28
C VAL A 40 2.45 15.73 1.94
N TYR A 41 1.94 14.51 1.99
CA TYR A 41 1.71 13.69 0.79
C TYR A 41 0.41 12.89 0.81
N GLY A 42 0.07 12.36 -0.36
CA GLY A 42 -1.12 11.53 -0.58
C GLY A 42 -0.89 10.04 -0.35
N CYS A 43 -1.97 9.32 -0.09
CA CYS A 43 -1.96 7.87 0.11
C CYS A 43 -1.84 7.13 -1.23
N SER A 44 -0.74 6.40 -1.45
CA SER A 44 -0.56 5.55 -2.65
C SER A 44 -1.62 4.46 -2.75
N ALA A 45 -1.95 3.81 -1.62
CA ALA A 45 -2.96 2.75 -1.59
C ALA A 45 -4.33 3.24 -2.09
N HIS A 46 -4.75 4.44 -1.68
CA HIS A 46 -6.02 5.01 -2.14
C HIS A 46 -6.02 5.23 -3.65
N TYR A 47 -4.94 5.72 -4.24
CA TYR A 47 -4.88 5.89 -5.69
C TYR A 47 -4.85 4.57 -6.46
N VAL A 48 -4.13 3.56 -5.97
CA VAL A 48 -4.15 2.22 -6.59
C VAL A 48 -5.54 1.60 -6.52
N ASN A 49 -6.26 1.75 -5.41
CA ASN A 49 -7.66 1.33 -5.28
C ASN A 49 -8.59 2.06 -6.27
N LEU A 50 -8.33 3.33 -6.58
CA LEU A 50 -9.06 4.04 -7.64
C LEU A 50 -8.73 3.50 -9.03
N ILE A 51 -7.47 3.12 -9.29
CA ILE A 51 -7.08 2.49 -10.56
C ILE A 51 -7.70 1.10 -10.71
N GLU A 52 -7.83 0.31 -9.64
CA GLU A 52 -8.51 -1.00 -9.68
C GLU A 52 -9.91 -0.88 -10.32
N LYS A 53 -10.64 0.20 -9.99
CA LYS A 53 -11.95 0.50 -10.59
C LYS A 53 -11.88 0.90 -12.06
N GLU A 54 -10.79 1.53 -12.49
CA GLU A 54 -10.55 1.93 -13.89
C GLU A 54 -10.12 0.72 -14.75
N VAL A 55 -9.35 -0.21 -14.18
CA VAL A 55 -8.92 -1.47 -14.83
C VAL A 55 -10.09 -2.45 -14.97
N THR A 56 -11.12 -2.33 -14.14
CA THR A 56 -12.23 -3.28 -14.06
C THR A 56 -13.38 -2.91 -15.01
N PRO A 57 -13.62 -3.66 -16.11
CA PRO A 57 -14.71 -3.37 -17.03
C PRO A 57 -16.07 -3.67 -16.41
N LYS A 58 -16.97 -2.66 -16.42
CA LYS A 58 -18.31 -2.79 -15.83
C LYS A 58 -19.17 -3.87 -16.50
N THR A 59 -18.98 -4.11 -17.80
CA THR A 59 -19.74 -5.09 -18.58
C THR A 59 -19.46 -6.52 -18.13
N VAL A 60 -18.18 -6.91 -18.09
CA VAL A 60 -17.73 -8.23 -17.65
C VAL A 60 -18.08 -8.46 -16.19
N MET A 61 -17.83 -7.47 -15.34
CA MET A 61 -18.15 -7.56 -13.92
C MET A 61 -19.64 -7.75 -13.64
N LYS A 62 -20.53 -7.15 -14.44
CA LYS A 62 -21.97 -7.33 -14.27
C LYS A 62 -22.34 -8.81 -14.36
N HIS A 63 -21.84 -9.51 -15.38
CA HIS A 63 -22.10 -10.94 -15.57
C HIS A 63 -21.46 -11.81 -14.50
N ILE A 64 -20.19 -11.53 -14.13
CA ILE A 64 -19.51 -12.24 -13.04
C ILE A 64 -20.30 -12.11 -11.73
N VAL A 65 -20.72 -10.89 -11.38
CA VAL A 65 -21.46 -10.61 -10.14
C VAL A 65 -22.83 -11.29 -10.15
N GLU A 66 -23.49 -11.40 -11.29
CA GLU A 66 -24.77 -12.08 -11.44
C GLU A 66 -24.66 -13.58 -11.10
N VAL A 67 -23.67 -14.26 -11.68
CA VAL A 67 -23.36 -15.67 -11.34
C VAL A 67 -22.99 -15.81 -9.86
N GLN A 68 -22.11 -14.95 -9.36
CA GLN A 68 -21.68 -15.01 -7.96
C GLN A 68 -22.84 -14.79 -6.98
N LYS A 69 -23.77 -13.87 -7.28
CA LYS A 69 -24.97 -13.64 -6.47
C LYS A 69 -25.88 -14.85 -6.46
N TYR A 70 -26.08 -15.50 -7.62
CA TYR A 70 -26.88 -16.71 -7.72
C TYR A 70 -26.36 -17.81 -6.79
N PHE A 71 -25.08 -18.19 -6.94
CA PHE A 71 -24.46 -19.23 -6.12
C PHE A 71 -24.24 -18.86 -4.64
N ARG A 72 -24.34 -17.56 -4.29
CA ARG A 72 -24.24 -17.09 -2.91
C ARG A 72 -25.58 -17.05 -2.19
N ASN A 73 -26.61 -16.55 -2.86
CA ASN A 73 -27.87 -16.14 -2.24
C ASN A 73 -29.01 -17.12 -2.51
N VAL A 74 -28.95 -17.90 -3.59
CA VAL A 74 -29.95 -18.93 -3.87
C VAL A 74 -29.60 -20.19 -3.09
N HIS A 75 -30.47 -20.57 -2.16
CA HIS A 75 -30.20 -21.66 -1.20
C HIS A 75 -29.82 -22.98 -1.88
N GLN A 76 -30.55 -23.34 -2.95
CA GLN A 76 -30.31 -24.57 -3.70
C GLN A 76 -28.96 -24.54 -4.44
N ALA A 77 -28.69 -23.48 -5.20
CA ALA A 77 -27.41 -23.30 -5.90
C ALA A 77 -26.21 -23.25 -4.94
N HIS A 78 -26.38 -22.61 -3.79
CA HIS A 78 -25.38 -22.60 -2.74
C HIS A 78 -25.12 -23.99 -2.17
N GLY A 79 -26.18 -24.78 -1.97
CA GLY A 79 -26.10 -26.19 -1.57
C GLY A 79 -25.28 -27.03 -2.55
N TRP A 80 -25.61 -26.98 -3.84
CA TRP A 80 -24.88 -27.69 -4.90
C TRP A 80 -23.39 -27.34 -4.93
N LEU A 81 -23.06 -26.05 -4.80
CA LEU A 81 -21.67 -25.60 -4.77
C LEU A 81 -20.92 -26.15 -3.55
N ARG A 82 -21.57 -26.16 -2.38
CA ARG A 82 -20.99 -26.66 -1.14
C ARG A 82 -20.73 -28.16 -1.19
N GLU A 83 -21.63 -28.94 -1.79
CA GLU A 83 -21.46 -30.38 -2.00
C GLU A 83 -20.23 -30.67 -2.88
N LYS A 84 -20.02 -29.87 -3.93
CA LYS A 84 -18.82 -29.94 -4.78
C LYS A 84 -17.58 -29.27 -4.16
N LYS A 85 -17.62 -28.86 -2.89
CA LYS A 85 -16.53 -28.21 -2.15
C LYS A 85 -16.00 -26.94 -2.83
N GLY A 86 -16.87 -26.20 -3.52
CA GLY A 86 -16.52 -24.93 -4.15
C GLY A 86 -16.22 -23.83 -3.13
N LEU A 87 -15.47 -22.81 -3.57
CA LEU A 87 -15.16 -21.64 -2.75
C LEU A 87 -16.41 -20.79 -2.53
N MET A 88 -16.50 -20.12 -1.38
CA MET A 88 -17.59 -19.15 -1.13
C MET A 88 -17.51 -17.97 -2.13
N PRO A 89 -18.55 -17.74 -2.94
CA PRO A 89 -18.63 -16.60 -3.86
C PRO A 89 -18.38 -15.26 -3.18
N GLN A 90 -17.43 -14.48 -3.70
CA GLN A 90 -17.18 -13.12 -3.23
C GLN A 90 -17.94 -12.12 -4.09
N ILE A 91 -18.51 -11.09 -3.44
CA ILE A 91 -19.23 -10.00 -4.10
C ILE A 91 -18.44 -8.70 -3.84
N PRO A 92 -18.24 -7.84 -4.86
CA PRO A 92 -17.56 -6.57 -4.68
C PRO A 92 -18.28 -5.69 -3.65
N ASN A 93 -17.51 -4.95 -2.86
CA ASN A 93 -18.01 -3.94 -1.93
C ASN A 93 -17.20 -2.66 -2.12
N GLU A 94 -17.87 -1.53 -2.30
CA GLU A 94 -17.24 -0.23 -2.53
C GLU A 94 -16.30 0.20 -1.40
N THR A 95 -16.57 -0.21 -0.16
CA THR A 95 -15.77 0.17 1.02
C THR A 95 -14.63 -0.80 1.33
N ARG A 96 -14.58 -1.96 0.65
CA ARG A 96 -13.53 -2.97 0.86
C ARG A 96 -12.60 -3.01 -0.35
N TRP A 97 -11.36 -2.58 -0.15
CA TRP A 97 -10.31 -2.59 -1.18
C TRP A 97 -10.02 -4.03 -1.65
N SER A 98 -9.62 -4.20 -2.92
CA SER A 98 -9.39 -5.50 -3.57
C SER A 98 -10.64 -6.40 -3.72
N SER A 99 -11.85 -5.89 -3.47
CA SER A 99 -13.07 -6.71 -3.51
C SER A 99 -13.47 -7.16 -4.92
N HIS A 100 -13.09 -6.41 -5.96
CA HIS A 100 -13.31 -6.81 -7.35
C HIS A 100 -12.38 -7.97 -7.71
N SER A 101 -11.11 -7.87 -7.35
CA SER A 101 -10.13 -8.97 -7.48
C SER A 101 -10.61 -10.27 -6.82
N ALA A 102 -11.11 -10.19 -5.57
CA ALA A 102 -11.64 -11.35 -4.87
C ALA A 102 -12.87 -11.97 -5.57
N CYS A 103 -13.77 -11.14 -6.10
CA CYS A 103 -14.94 -11.58 -6.86
C CYS A 103 -14.54 -12.32 -8.14
N VAL A 104 -13.63 -11.76 -8.94
CA VAL A 104 -13.16 -12.38 -10.18
C VAL A 104 -12.40 -13.67 -9.88
N ARG A 105 -11.48 -13.65 -8.92
CA ARG A 105 -10.70 -14.84 -8.52
C ARG A 105 -11.60 -16.01 -8.12
N THR A 106 -12.58 -15.78 -7.25
CA THR A 106 -13.49 -16.85 -6.83
C THR A 106 -14.42 -17.32 -7.94
N PHE A 107 -14.79 -16.44 -8.88
CA PHE A 107 -15.56 -16.83 -10.06
C PHE A 107 -14.74 -17.78 -10.94
N VAL A 108 -13.49 -17.42 -11.26
CA VAL A 108 -12.61 -18.26 -12.07
C VAL A 108 -12.35 -19.59 -11.38
N SER A 109 -12.00 -19.60 -10.09
CA SER A 109 -11.73 -20.83 -9.34
C SER A 109 -12.91 -21.80 -9.31
N ASN A 110 -14.14 -21.29 -9.27
CA ASN A 110 -15.34 -22.10 -9.24
C ASN A 110 -15.94 -22.36 -10.63
N TYR A 111 -15.43 -21.76 -11.70
CA TYR A 111 -16.11 -21.73 -13.01
C TYR A 111 -16.45 -23.14 -13.54
N HIS A 112 -15.51 -24.08 -13.44
CA HIS A 112 -15.74 -25.46 -13.84
C HIS A 112 -16.81 -26.16 -12.99
N LEU A 113 -16.89 -25.86 -11.70
CA LEU A 113 -17.94 -26.37 -10.81
C LEU A 113 -19.29 -25.76 -11.17
N TYR A 114 -19.35 -24.46 -11.47
CA TYR A 114 -20.58 -23.81 -11.93
C TYR A 114 -21.11 -24.44 -13.22
N ARG A 115 -20.22 -24.70 -14.18
CA ARG A 115 -20.57 -25.41 -15.44
C ARG A 115 -21.04 -26.83 -15.20
N GLN A 116 -20.41 -27.55 -14.28
CA GLN A 116 -20.85 -28.90 -13.95
C GLN A 116 -22.23 -28.89 -13.31
N ILE A 117 -22.46 -27.99 -12.34
CA ILE A 117 -23.76 -27.85 -11.67
C ILE A 117 -24.86 -27.48 -12.67
N SER A 118 -24.58 -26.59 -13.62
CA SER A 118 -25.58 -26.22 -14.63
C SER A 118 -25.95 -27.37 -15.55
N THR A 119 -25.02 -28.29 -15.83
CA THR A 119 -25.28 -29.47 -16.66
C THR A 119 -25.94 -30.61 -15.87
N ASP A 120 -25.61 -30.74 -14.58
CA ASP A 120 -26.11 -31.83 -13.72
C ASP A 120 -27.58 -31.63 -13.28
N ASN A 121 -28.16 -30.44 -13.46
CA ASN A 121 -29.48 -30.08 -12.92
C ASN A 121 -30.39 -29.47 -13.99
N ASP A 122 -31.48 -30.16 -14.33
CA ASP A 122 -32.42 -29.75 -15.38
C ASP A 122 -33.20 -28.46 -15.03
N ASP A 123 -33.43 -28.19 -13.73
CA ASP A 123 -34.15 -27.00 -13.23
C ASP A 123 -33.22 -25.78 -13.02
N PHE A 124 -32.04 -25.75 -13.65
CA PHE A 124 -31.07 -24.67 -13.48
C PHE A 124 -31.55 -23.35 -14.13
N ASP A 125 -31.14 -22.21 -13.56
CA ASP A 125 -31.52 -20.89 -14.09
C ASP A 125 -30.94 -20.63 -15.49
N ASN A 126 -31.82 -20.59 -16.49
CA ASN A 126 -31.50 -20.36 -17.91
C ASN A 126 -30.69 -19.08 -18.18
N THR A 127 -30.85 -18.04 -17.36
CA THR A 127 -30.12 -16.77 -17.53
C THR A 127 -28.66 -16.95 -17.10
N ILE A 128 -28.47 -17.58 -15.94
CA ILE A 128 -27.14 -17.92 -15.42
C ILE A 128 -26.44 -18.91 -16.34
N GLU A 129 -27.18 -19.89 -16.87
CA GLU A 129 -26.64 -20.89 -17.79
C GLU A 129 -26.09 -20.25 -19.06
N LYS A 130 -26.82 -19.29 -19.66
CA LYS A 130 -26.35 -18.54 -20.84
C LYS A 130 -25.06 -17.78 -20.57
N ILE A 131 -24.92 -17.19 -19.37
CA ILE A 131 -23.68 -16.49 -18.97
C ILE A 131 -22.53 -17.49 -18.85
N LEU A 132 -22.75 -18.62 -18.17
CA LEU A 132 -21.75 -19.67 -18.01
C LEU A 132 -21.36 -20.32 -19.34
N ASN A 133 -22.29 -20.46 -20.28
CA ASN A 133 -22.03 -21.04 -21.60
C ASN A 133 -21.25 -20.10 -22.52
N ASN A 134 -21.22 -18.79 -22.21
CA ASN A 134 -20.43 -17.82 -22.96
C ASN A 134 -18.93 -17.89 -22.61
N VAL A 135 -18.17 -18.59 -23.45
CA VAL A 135 -16.71 -18.74 -23.32
C VAL A 135 -15.96 -17.40 -23.36
N GLY A 136 -16.52 -16.37 -24.02
CA GLY A 136 -15.95 -15.03 -24.05
C GLY A 136 -15.87 -14.40 -22.66
N ILE A 137 -16.95 -14.50 -21.88
CA ILE A 137 -17.00 -13.97 -20.50
C ILE A 137 -15.95 -14.64 -19.62
N TYR A 138 -15.78 -15.97 -19.75
CA TYR A 138 -14.76 -16.69 -18.97
C TYR A 138 -13.33 -16.29 -19.36
N ARG A 139 -13.05 -16.16 -20.66
CA ARG A 139 -11.74 -15.68 -21.13
C ARG A 139 -11.44 -14.26 -20.66
N GLU A 140 -12.42 -13.38 -20.71
CA GLU A 140 -12.30 -12.02 -20.18
C GLU A 140 -12.09 -12.02 -18.66
N ALA A 141 -12.75 -12.92 -17.92
CA ALA A 141 -12.56 -13.07 -16.48
C ALA A 141 -11.13 -13.53 -16.13
N LEU A 142 -10.55 -14.45 -16.90
CA LEU A 142 -9.15 -14.88 -16.74
C LEU A 142 -8.18 -13.72 -16.98
N ASN A 143 -8.31 -13.02 -18.10
CA ASN A 143 -7.47 -11.85 -18.41
C ASN A 143 -7.59 -10.76 -17.34
N LEU A 144 -8.82 -10.49 -16.88
CA LEU A 144 -9.08 -9.53 -15.81
C LEU A 144 -8.47 -9.98 -14.48
N GLN A 145 -8.49 -11.28 -14.17
CA GLN A 145 -7.85 -11.81 -12.97
C GLN A 145 -6.34 -11.52 -12.97
N ASP A 146 -5.64 -11.78 -14.07
CA ASP A 146 -4.20 -11.55 -14.18
C ASP A 146 -3.83 -10.06 -14.00
N GLN A 147 -4.66 -9.17 -14.56
CA GLN A 147 -4.54 -7.73 -14.37
C GLN A 147 -4.76 -7.33 -12.91
N LEU A 148 -5.86 -7.78 -12.30
CA LEU A 148 -6.24 -7.40 -10.94
C LEU A 148 -5.31 -7.99 -9.89
N ILE A 149 -4.67 -9.15 -10.12
CA ILE A 149 -3.65 -9.71 -9.20
C ILE A 149 -2.48 -8.72 -9.06
N SER A 150 -1.98 -8.18 -10.16
CA SER A 150 -0.87 -7.22 -10.15
C SER A 150 -1.21 -5.96 -9.34
N VAL A 151 -2.43 -5.44 -9.53
CA VAL A 151 -2.95 -4.28 -8.80
C VAL A 151 -3.17 -4.59 -7.33
N SER A 152 -3.77 -5.74 -7.02
CA SER A 152 -4.08 -6.16 -5.64
C SER A 152 -2.82 -6.39 -4.81
N ASN A 153 -1.82 -7.08 -5.36
CA ASN A 153 -0.55 -7.31 -4.67
C ASN A 153 0.17 -5.99 -4.35
N SER A 154 0.11 -5.03 -5.28
CA SER A 154 0.68 -3.70 -5.07
C SER A 154 -0.09 -2.91 -4.02
N LEU A 155 -1.43 -3.01 -4.04
CA LEU A 155 -2.31 -2.40 -3.06
C LEU A 155 -2.07 -2.96 -1.66
N ASP A 156 -1.90 -4.28 -1.52
CA ASP A 156 -1.56 -4.94 -0.26
C ASP A 156 -0.19 -4.49 0.26
N ARG A 157 0.81 -4.35 -0.63
CA ARG A 157 2.11 -3.78 -0.27
C ARG A 157 1.96 -2.35 0.24
N PHE A 158 1.23 -1.48 -0.46
CA PHE A 158 1.00 -0.10 0.01
C PHE A 158 0.25 -0.01 1.34
N GLN A 159 -0.63 -0.97 1.66
CA GLN A 159 -1.39 -1.01 2.91
C GLN A 159 -0.57 -1.46 4.13
N SER A 160 0.60 -2.07 3.90
CA SER A 160 1.47 -2.55 4.96
C SER A 160 1.97 -1.40 5.85
N ASP A 161 2.05 -1.64 7.16
CA ASP A 161 2.66 -0.70 8.12
C ASP A 161 4.17 -0.53 7.89
N SER A 162 4.80 -1.45 7.16
CA SER A 162 6.25 -1.44 6.93
C SER A 162 6.68 -0.76 5.63
N THR A 163 5.72 -0.36 4.78
CA THR A 163 6.03 0.18 3.46
C THR A 163 6.28 1.68 3.55
N SER A 164 7.51 2.08 3.25
CA SER A 164 7.95 3.47 3.30
C SER A 164 7.63 4.22 2.01
N ILE A 165 7.83 5.54 2.02
CA ILE A 165 7.79 6.36 0.79
C ILE A 165 8.88 5.98 -0.24
N SER A 166 10.00 5.37 0.17
CA SER A 166 10.99 4.82 -0.77
C SER A 166 10.42 3.58 -1.46
N ASP A 167 9.88 2.62 -0.70
CA ASP A 167 9.18 1.46 -1.26
C ASP A 167 8.06 1.85 -2.22
N SER A 168 7.40 2.99 -1.95
CA SER A 168 6.34 3.50 -2.80
C SER A 168 6.82 3.73 -4.24
N VAL A 169 8.01 4.31 -4.41
CA VAL A 169 8.61 4.54 -5.74
C VAL A 169 8.84 3.22 -6.46
N ASP A 170 9.45 2.23 -5.79
CA ASP A 170 9.68 0.88 -6.36
C ASP A 170 8.38 0.24 -6.87
N VAL A 171 7.34 0.24 -6.04
CA VAL A 171 6.05 -0.37 -6.38
C VAL A 171 5.42 0.33 -7.59
N TRP A 172 5.42 1.66 -7.60
CA TRP A 172 4.88 2.42 -8.72
C TRP A 172 5.67 2.19 -10.01
N LYS A 173 7.00 2.18 -9.95
CA LYS A 173 7.86 1.88 -11.11
C LYS A 173 7.56 0.51 -11.70
N LYS A 174 7.43 -0.51 -10.85
CA LYS A 174 7.04 -1.88 -11.25
C LYS A 174 5.66 -1.94 -11.89
N LEU A 175 4.68 -1.19 -11.36
CA LEU A 175 3.35 -1.08 -11.96
C LEU A 175 3.38 -0.43 -13.36
N LEU A 176 4.20 0.60 -13.56
CA LEU A 176 4.29 1.34 -14.83
C LEU A 176 4.89 0.53 -15.98
N VAL A 177 5.71 -0.48 -15.67
CA VAL A 177 6.35 -1.37 -16.65
C VAL A 177 5.67 -2.73 -16.77
N ASN A 178 4.60 -2.97 -16.02
CA ASN A 178 3.88 -4.25 -16.04
C ASN A 178 3.12 -4.43 -17.38
N GLU A 179 3.50 -5.47 -18.13
CA GLU A 179 2.95 -5.76 -19.46
C GLU A 179 1.44 -6.03 -19.44
N ASN A 180 0.93 -6.70 -18.41
CA ASN A 180 -0.50 -7.01 -18.26
C ASN A 180 -1.35 -5.73 -18.09
N LEU A 181 -0.73 -4.65 -17.61
CA LEU A 181 -1.38 -3.37 -17.32
C LEU A 181 -1.19 -2.34 -18.45
N LEU A 182 -0.53 -2.70 -19.55
CA LEU A 182 -0.25 -1.81 -20.67
C LEU A 182 -1.49 -1.07 -21.22
N PRO A 183 -2.68 -1.70 -21.39
CA PRO A 183 -3.89 -1.00 -21.83
C PRO A 183 -4.30 0.16 -20.91
N TYR A 184 -3.95 0.07 -19.63
CA TYR A 184 -4.31 1.04 -18.59
C TYR A 184 -3.12 1.91 -18.16
N LYS A 185 -1.98 1.84 -18.84
CA LYS A 185 -0.74 2.56 -18.48
C LYS A 185 -0.97 4.05 -18.23
N HIS A 186 -1.84 4.69 -19.02
CA HIS A 186 -2.19 6.10 -18.87
C HIS A 186 -2.83 6.42 -17.50
N CYS A 187 -3.67 5.52 -16.96
CA CYS A 187 -4.26 5.63 -15.62
C CYS A 187 -3.18 5.62 -14.54
N PHE A 188 -2.23 4.69 -14.64
CA PHE A 188 -1.11 4.57 -13.69
C PHE A 188 -0.20 5.79 -13.75
N ILE A 189 0.20 6.25 -14.95
CA ILE A 189 1.02 7.46 -15.12
C ILE A 189 0.34 8.68 -14.48
N LYS A 190 -0.97 8.85 -14.72
CA LYS A 190 -1.74 9.95 -14.16
C LYS A 190 -1.69 9.96 -12.63
N ARG A 191 -1.90 8.81 -11.98
CA ARG A 191 -1.91 8.74 -10.51
C ARG A 191 -0.50 8.77 -9.91
N TYR A 192 0.48 8.18 -10.58
CA TYR A 192 1.89 8.26 -10.21
C TYR A 192 2.34 9.71 -10.05
N LYS A 193 2.05 10.55 -11.05
CA LYS A 193 2.34 12.00 -11.03
C LYS A 193 1.56 12.78 -9.95
N GLN A 194 0.50 12.21 -9.39
CA GLN A 194 -0.31 12.85 -8.35
C GLN A 194 0.10 12.47 -6.92
N VAL A 195 0.97 11.47 -6.77
CA VAL A 195 1.29 10.90 -5.45
C VAL A 195 2.78 10.92 -5.16
N ILE A 196 3.61 10.70 -6.18
CA ILE A 196 5.06 10.77 -6.06
C ILE A 196 5.48 12.22 -6.14
N GLU A 197 6.22 12.63 -5.12
CA GLU A 197 6.73 13.99 -4.89
C GLU A 197 8.26 13.92 -4.78
N PRO A 198 8.98 15.04 -4.90
CA PRO A 198 10.46 15.03 -4.95
C PRO A 198 11.15 14.28 -3.79
N TYR A 199 10.63 14.40 -2.58
CA TYR A 199 11.16 13.70 -1.40
C TYR A 199 10.92 12.17 -1.42
N HIS A 200 9.99 11.65 -2.23
CA HIS A 200 9.88 10.21 -2.47
C HIS A 200 11.06 9.72 -3.30
N PHE A 201 11.46 10.47 -4.33
CA PHE A 201 12.66 10.18 -5.11
C PHE A 201 13.91 10.27 -4.27
N LEU A 202 14.02 11.31 -3.42
CA LEU A 202 15.12 11.42 -2.47
C LEU A 202 15.18 10.21 -1.52
N ALA A 203 14.04 9.80 -0.96
CA ALA A 203 13.96 8.62 -0.10
C ALA A 203 14.43 7.38 -0.86
N TYR A 204 13.94 7.14 -2.08
CA TYR A 204 14.36 6.01 -2.91
C TYR A 204 15.85 6.02 -3.24
N MET A 205 16.40 7.18 -3.63
CA MET A 205 17.81 7.37 -3.96
C MET A 205 18.73 7.12 -2.75
N LEU A 206 18.27 7.46 -1.55
CA LEU A 206 19.01 7.28 -0.28
C LEU A 206 18.57 6.02 0.48
N ASP A 207 17.97 5.07 -0.23
CA ASP A 207 17.61 3.78 0.32
C ASP A 207 18.73 2.76 0.02
N PRO A 208 19.43 2.23 1.03
CA PRO A 208 20.45 1.21 0.86
C PRO A 208 19.96 -0.05 0.12
N GLN A 209 18.66 -0.37 0.20
CA GLN A 209 18.10 -1.54 -0.47
C GLN A 209 17.99 -1.35 -2.00
N TYR A 210 17.93 -0.10 -2.47
CA TYR A 210 17.71 0.24 -3.88
C TYR A 210 18.95 0.76 -4.60
N ILE A 211 20.10 0.91 -3.91
CA ILE A 211 21.37 1.41 -4.49
C ILE A 211 21.74 0.68 -5.79
N PHE A 212 21.64 -0.66 -5.82
CA PHE A 212 22.03 -1.48 -6.98
C PHE A 212 20.88 -1.74 -7.97
N GLN A 213 19.68 -1.25 -7.68
CA GLN A 213 18.47 -1.42 -8.48
C GLN A 213 17.78 -0.08 -8.67
N ASN A 214 18.55 0.99 -8.86
CA ASN A 214 17.99 2.32 -8.99
C ASN A 214 17.15 2.39 -10.28
N LEU A 215 15.83 2.59 -10.12
CA LEU A 215 14.85 2.68 -11.22
C LEU A 215 14.51 4.14 -11.58
N LEU A 216 15.17 5.12 -10.95
CA LEU A 216 14.96 6.53 -11.24
C LEU A 216 15.53 6.90 -12.62
N THR A 217 14.85 7.79 -13.31
CA THR A 217 15.41 8.43 -14.51
C THR A 217 16.31 9.61 -14.11
N PRO A 218 17.22 10.07 -14.98
CA PRO A 218 18.04 11.24 -14.70
C PRO A 218 17.22 12.48 -14.32
N GLU A 219 16.03 12.64 -14.92
CA GLU A 219 15.12 13.75 -14.61
C GLU A 219 14.53 13.63 -13.19
N GLU A 220 14.16 12.42 -12.76
CA GLU A 220 13.64 12.20 -11.41
C GLU A 220 14.73 12.35 -10.34
N GLU A 221 15.96 11.95 -10.65
CA GLU A 221 17.12 12.23 -9.79
C GLU A 221 17.34 13.74 -9.67
N SER A 222 17.35 14.48 -10.78
CA SER A 222 17.48 15.94 -10.78
C SER A 222 16.39 16.60 -9.92
N VAL A 223 15.14 16.14 -10.02
CA VAL A 223 14.04 16.66 -9.20
C VAL A 223 14.27 16.42 -7.69
N ALA A 224 14.82 15.27 -7.32
CA ALA A 224 15.17 14.96 -5.93
C ALA A 224 16.32 15.85 -5.42
N GLU A 225 17.34 16.05 -6.26
CA GLU A 225 18.52 16.87 -6.00
C GLU A 225 18.13 18.34 -5.84
N ASP A 226 17.33 18.89 -6.75
CA ASP A 226 16.84 20.27 -6.68
C ASP A 226 16.04 20.51 -5.39
N TRP A 227 15.21 19.55 -4.99
CA TRP A 227 14.43 19.65 -3.76
C TRP A 227 15.32 19.66 -2.51
N ILE A 228 16.29 18.75 -2.42
CA ILE A 228 17.18 18.69 -1.24
C ILE A 228 18.11 19.91 -1.18
N ILE A 229 18.58 20.42 -2.32
CA ILE A 229 19.35 21.66 -2.40
C ILE A 229 18.52 22.85 -1.90
N SER A 230 17.26 22.95 -2.32
CA SER A 230 16.38 24.04 -1.92
C SER A 230 16.02 24.02 -0.44
N MET A 231 15.77 22.84 0.14
CA MET A 231 15.28 22.71 1.51
C MET A 231 16.41 22.57 2.54
N TYR A 232 17.45 21.80 2.21
CA TYR A 232 18.56 21.47 3.10
C TYR A 232 19.89 21.45 2.33
N PRO A 233 20.39 22.61 1.85
CA PRO A 233 21.57 22.67 0.97
C PRO A 233 22.82 22.04 1.59
N HIS A 234 22.95 22.13 2.91
CA HIS A 234 24.06 21.53 3.66
C HIS A 234 24.04 19.99 3.69
N PHE A 235 22.92 19.34 3.34
CA PHE A 235 22.84 17.88 3.20
C PHE A 235 23.32 17.40 1.84
N PHE A 236 23.33 18.25 0.81
CA PHE A 236 23.62 17.83 -0.56
C PHE A 236 25.00 17.15 -0.75
N PRO A 237 26.11 17.61 -0.12
CA PRO A 237 27.38 16.90 -0.20
C PRO A 237 27.29 15.45 0.29
N ALA A 238 26.57 15.21 1.40
CA ALA A 238 26.37 13.87 1.94
C ALA A 238 25.47 13.00 1.04
N VAL A 239 24.49 13.60 0.35
CA VAL A 239 23.68 12.91 -0.68
C VAL A 239 24.57 12.43 -1.82
N MET A 240 25.42 13.30 -2.36
CA MET A 240 26.33 12.95 -3.45
C MET A 240 27.36 11.89 -3.02
N ALA A 241 27.93 12.05 -1.82
CA ALA A 241 28.82 11.06 -1.22
C ALA A 241 28.16 9.69 -1.08
N PHE A 242 26.86 9.63 -0.76
CA PHE A 242 26.13 8.37 -0.65
C PHE A 242 25.98 7.68 -2.01
N LYS A 243 25.66 8.44 -3.08
CA LYS A 243 25.52 7.91 -4.45
C LYS A 243 26.79 7.20 -4.92
N ILE A 244 27.96 7.75 -4.58
CA ILE A 244 29.26 7.18 -4.95
C ILE A 244 29.87 6.26 -3.88
N GLN A 245 29.18 6.08 -2.74
CA GLN A 245 29.64 5.28 -1.61
C GLN A 245 31.01 5.74 -1.08
N ASP A 246 31.18 7.06 -0.93
CA ASP A 246 32.44 7.70 -0.53
C ASP A 246 32.85 7.27 0.88
N GLU A 247 34.02 6.65 0.99
CA GLU A 247 34.58 6.15 2.25
C GLU A 247 34.94 7.26 3.25
N SER A 248 35.09 8.50 2.78
CA SER A 248 35.31 9.68 3.62
C SER A 248 34.04 10.18 4.33
N TYR A 249 32.87 9.72 3.90
CA TYR A 249 31.57 10.00 4.53
C TYR A 249 30.99 8.76 5.20
N PHE A 250 31.05 7.61 4.52
CA PHE A 250 30.32 6.41 4.90
C PHE A 250 31.23 5.18 4.91
N PRO A 251 31.26 4.39 6.01
CA PRO A 251 32.11 3.21 6.07
C PRO A 251 31.75 2.18 4.98
N LYS A 252 32.71 1.80 4.14
CA LYS A 252 32.53 0.82 3.04
C LYS A 252 31.83 -0.47 3.46
N THR A 253 32.10 -0.93 4.69
CA THR A 253 31.51 -2.14 5.28
C THR A 253 29.99 -2.11 5.33
N MET A 254 29.38 -0.93 5.39
CA MET A 254 27.92 -0.76 5.46
C MET A 254 27.22 -0.98 4.12
N PHE A 255 27.95 -0.92 3.01
CA PHE A 255 27.45 -1.21 1.67
C PHE A 255 27.67 -2.68 1.25
N ASN A 256 28.13 -3.53 2.18
CA ASN A 256 28.23 -4.96 1.93
C ASN A 256 26.83 -5.58 1.72
N SER A 257 26.69 -6.44 0.72
CA SER A 257 25.41 -7.06 0.34
C SER A 257 24.73 -7.85 1.47
N ASN A 258 25.49 -8.44 2.40
CA ASN A 258 24.92 -9.13 3.56
C ASN A 258 24.27 -8.13 4.54
N ILE A 259 24.91 -6.99 4.78
CA ILE A 259 24.39 -5.92 5.65
C ILE A 259 23.13 -5.29 5.04
N LEU A 260 23.16 -5.03 3.73
CA LEU A 260 22.03 -4.42 3.01
C LEU A 260 20.78 -5.31 2.98
N LYS A 261 20.95 -6.65 3.01
CA LYS A 261 19.85 -7.61 3.07
C LYS A 261 19.30 -7.81 4.48
N GLU A 262 20.16 -7.71 5.49
CA GLU A 262 19.81 -7.99 6.88
C GLU A 262 19.00 -6.85 7.51
N PHE A 263 19.38 -5.59 7.26
CA PHE A 263 18.78 -4.44 7.92
C PHE A 263 17.79 -3.71 7.04
N LYS A 264 16.61 -3.39 7.60
CA LYS A 264 15.71 -2.41 6.99
C LYS A 264 16.36 -1.04 6.97
N THR A 265 15.98 -0.22 6.00
CA THR A 265 16.55 1.11 5.77
C THR A 265 16.62 2.00 7.01
N VAL A 266 15.55 2.07 7.80
CA VAL A 266 15.52 2.84 9.05
C VAL A 266 16.54 2.30 10.07
N GLN A 267 16.72 0.99 10.18
CA GLN A 267 17.71 0.38 11.06
C GLN A 267 19.13 0.64 10.56
N TRP A 268 19.34 0.54 9.25
CA TRP A 268 20.62 0.85 8.61
C TRP A 268 21.03 2.30 8.89
N TRP A 269 20.14 3.27 8.70
CA TRP A 269 20.42 4.68 9.00
C TRP A 269 20.63 4.97 10.50
N ARG A 270 19.98 4.21 11.41
CA ARG A 270 20.28 4.29 12.86
C ARG A 270 21.68 3.76 13.21
N ILE A 271 22.15 2.73 12.50
CA ILE A 271 23.53 2.24 12.67
C ILE A 271 24.50 3.30 12.13
N MET A 272 24.17 3.91 10.98
CA MET A 272 24.97 4.99 10.41
C MET A 272 25.05 6.21 11.31
N GLU A 273 23.95 6.62 11.94
CA GLU A 273 23.97 7.73 12.91
C GLU A 273 25.05 7.54 13.98
N LYS A 274 25.19 6.31 14.51
CA LYS A 274 26.22 5.98 15.50
C LYS A 274 27.63 5.89 14.91
N LYS A 275 27.77 5.46 13.66
CA LYS A 275 29.07 5.29 13.00
C LYS A 275 29.62 6.61 12.45
N CYS A 276 28.75 7.51 12.02
CA CYS A 276 29.08 8.81 11.45
C CYS A 276 29.21 9.91 12.51
N ASP A 277 28.89 9.66 13.78
CA ASP A 277 28.98 10.63 14.89
C ASP A 277 30.37 11.28 15.04
N LYS A 278 31.42 10.63 14.53
CA LYS A 278 32.81 11.14 14.54
C LYS A 278 33.34 11.55 13.15
N ILE A 279 32.51 11.51 12.11
CA ILE A 279 32.90 11.85 10.74
C ILE A 279 32.46 13.28 10.47
N GLU A 280 33.42 14.22 10.48
CA GLU A 280 33.16 15.66 10.33
C GLU A 280 32.44 16.02 9.02
N ASN A 281 32.60 15.20 7.98
CA ASN A 281 32.00 15.43 6.66
C ASN A 281 30.49 15.18 6.62
N VAL A 282 29.93 14.41 7.56
CA VAL A 282 28.50 14.08 7.59
C VAL A 282 27.79 15.06 8.52
N PRO A 283 26.82 15.86 8.04
CA PRO A 283 26.07 16.76 8.92
C PRO A 283 25.36 15.99 10.04
N ASN A 284 25.47 16.48 11.28
CA ASN A 284 24.99 15.79 12.49
C ASN A 284 23.52 15.35 12.41
N ASP A 285 22.67 16.12 11.72
CA ASP A 285 21.24 15.83 11.62
C ASP A 285 20.85 15.12 10.33
N PHE A 286 21.80 14.83 9.42
CA PHE A 286 21.55 14.14 8.16
C PHE A 286 20.99 12.73 8.38
N CYS A 287 21.62 11.93 9.24
CA CYS A 287 21.15 10.59 9.54
C CYS A 287 19.77 10.62 10.22
N LYS A 288 19.52 11.56 11.14
CA LYS A 288 18.21 11.74 11.79
C LYS A 288 17.12 12.13 10.81
N PHE A 289 17.44 13.00 9.87
CA PHE A 289 16.56 13.37 8.77
C PHE A 289 16.18 12.12 7.95
N LEU A 290 17.14 11.30 7.56
CA LEU A 290 16.87 10.09 6.77
C LEU A 290 16.13 9.01 7.55
N ILE A 291 16.41 8.85 8.85
CA ILE A 291 15.61 7.98 9.74
C ILE A 291 14.14 8.44 9.73
N SER A 292 13.89 9.76 9.76
CA SER A 292 12.54 10.32 9.75
C SER A 292 11.87 10.16 8.39
N LEU A 293 12.59 10.47 7.31
CA LEU A 293 12.12 10.33 5.92
C LEU A 293 11.72 8.87 5.61
N HIS A 294 12.57 7.91 5.96
CA HIS A 294 12.33 6.49 5.75
C HIS A 294 11.31 5.87 6.71
N SER A 295 10.96 6.58 7.80
CA SER A 295 9.85 6.19 8.68
C SER A 295 8.47 6.62 8.16
N CYS A 296 8.42 7.45 7.11
CA CYS A 296 7.18 7.93 6.52
C CYS A 296 6.49 6.79 5.76
N PRO A 297 5.26 6.38 6.14
CA PRO A 297 4.55 5.27 5.49
C PRO A 297 4.01 5.69 4.11
N ALA A 298 3.95 4.78 3.15
CA ALA A 298 3.41 5.07 1.81
C ALA A 298 1.88 5.33 1.77
N SER A 299 1.15 5.04 2.86
CA SER A 299 -0.30 5.13 2.89
C SER A 299 -0.86 5.52 4.26
N SER A 300 -2.07 6.06 4.24
CA SER A 300 -2.90 6.29 5.43
C SER A 300 -3.69 5.05 5.86
N ALA A 301 -3.50 3.89 5.21
CA ALA A 301 -4.31 2.68 5.46
C ALA A 301 -4.14 2.13 6.88
N SER A 302 -3.00 2.40 7.52
CA SER A 302 -2.77 2.06 8.93
C SER A 302 -3.81 2.69 9.87
N ILE A 303 -4.30 3.88 9.52
CA ILE A 303 -5.35 4.63 10.23
C ILE A 303 -6.72 3.99 9.97
N GLU A 304 -6.99 3.54 8.75
CA GLU A 304 -8.25 2.83 8.45
C GLU A 304 -8.39 1.55 9.28
N ARG A 305 -7.29 0.84 9.53
CA ARG A 305 -7.28 -0.29 10.49
C ARG A 305 -7.60 0.14 11.93
N ILE A 306 -7.21 1.35 12.34
CA ILE A 306 -7.63 1.94 13.63
C ILE A 306 -9.14 2.16 13.62
N PHE A 307 -9.69 2.76 12.55
CA PHE A 307 -11.13 3.01 12.43
C PHE A 307 -11.95 1.72 12.43
N SER A 308 -11.47 0.66 11.76
CA SER A 308 -12.09 -0.67 11.84
C SER A 308 -12.09 -1.22 13.26
N THR A 309 -11.02 -1.00 14.03
CA THR A 309 -10.97 -1.39 15.45
C THR A 309 -11.96 -0.57 16.29
N TYR A 310 -12.10 0.73 16.02
CA TYR A 310 -13.15 1.55 16.63
C TYR A 310 -14.54 0.99 16.30
N GLY A 311 -14.79 0.53 15.07
CA GLY A 311 -16.05 -0.12 14.71
C GLY A 311 -16.37 -1.38 15.53
N LEU A 312 -15.36 -2.09 16.06
CA LEU A 312 -15.57 -3.25 16.94
C LEU A 312 -15.85 -2.86 18.40
N VAL A 313 -15.22 -1.78 18.86
CA VAL A 313 -15.32 -1.28 20.25
C VAL A 313 -16.54 -0.38 20.43
N TRP A 314 -16.89 0.37 19.38
CA TRP A 314 -17.87 1.45 19.36
C TRP A 314 -18.81 1.28 18.16
N SER A 315 -19.47 0.12 18.08
CA SER A 315 -20.57 -0.15 17.13
C SER A 315 -21.92 0.27 17.69
N ASP A 316 -22.94 0.34 16.81
CA ASP A 316 -24.35 0.57 17.16
C ASP A 316 -24.97 -0.51 18.08
N LEU A 317 -24.27 -1.61 18.32
CA LEU A 317 -24.63 -2.66 19.29
C LEU A 317 -23.95 -2.47 20.67
N ARG A 318 -22.87 -1.66 20.76
CA ARG A 318 -22.06 -1.42 21.97
C ARG A 318 -21.96 0.10 22.25
N ASN A 319 -23.08 0.69 22.65
CA ASN A 319 -23.28 2.16 22.56
C ASN A 319 -22.91 2.96 23.82
N ARG A 320 -22.24 2.38 24.82
CA ARG A 320 -22.07 3.03 26.15
C ARG A 320 -20.65 3.42 26.52
N LEU A 321 -19.74 3.49 25.55
CA LEU A 321 -18.38 3.98 25.81
C LEU A 321 -18.26 5.44 25.37
N GLY A 322 -17.89 6.32 26.31
CA GLY A 322 -17.45 7.66 25.96
C GLY A 322 -16.16 7.61 25.12
N SER A 323 -15.93 8.63 24.29
CA SER A 323 -14.82 8.71 23.33
C SER A 323 -13.46 8.39 23.94
N GLU A 324 -13.18 8.89 25.15
CA GLU A 324 -11.91 8.65 25.85
C GLU A 324 -11.71 7.17 26.25
N LYS A 325 -12.78 6.50 26.71
CA LYS A 325 -12.74 5.08 27.06
C LYS A 325 -12.59 4.22 25.80
N ALA A 326 -13.30 4.57 24.72
CA ALA A 326 -13.16 3.90 23.43
C ALA A 326 -11.73 4.02 22.90
N GLN A 327 -11.12 5.20 22.96
CA GLN A 327 -9.73 5.42 22.57
C GLN A 327 -8.75 4.55 23.37
N LYS A 328 -8.90 4.49 24.70
CA LYS A 328 -8.06 3.64 25.56
C LYS A 328 -8.19 2.17 25.18
N LEU A 329 -9.41 1.68 24.93
CA LEU A 329 -9.66 0.30 24.53
C LEU A 329 -9.08 -0.03 23.16
N VAL A 330 -9.25 0.84 22.16
CA VAL A 330 -8.63 0.67 20.84
C VAL A 330 -7.11 0.62 20.95
N LYS A 331 -6.51 1.47 21.78
CA LYS A 331 -5.07 1.45 22.04
C LYS A 331 -4.61 0.12 22.63
N VAL A 332 -5.33 -0.41 23.64
CA VAL A 332 -5.04 -1.72 24.24
C VAL A 332 -5.18 -2.84 23.21
N TYR A 333 -6.27 -2.84 22.45
CA TYR A 333 -6.54 -3.85 21.42
C TYR A 333 -5.43 -3.90 20.36
N ARG A 334 -4.99 -2.73 19.88
CA ARG A 334 -3.93 -2.65 18.87
C ARG A 334 -2.59 -3.11 19.41
N ASN A 335 -2.22 -2.69 20.63
CA ASN A 335 -0.98 -3.13 21.26
C ASN A 335 -0.94 -4.66 21.45
N LEU A 336 -2.02 -5.25 21.98
CA LEU A 336 -2.11 -6.70 22.16
C LEU A 336 -2.04 -7.46 20.82
N SER A 337 -2.65 -6.92 19.77
CA SER A 337 -2.60 -7.50 18.42
C SER A 337 -1.19 -7.48 17.84
N CYS A 338 -0.45 -6.37 18.01
CA CYS A 338 0.96 -6.27 17.58
C CYS A 338 1.86 -7.27 18.29
N THR A 339 1.67 -7.51 19.60
CA THR A 339 2.47 -8.48 20.37
C THR A 339 2.19 -9.92 19.95
N LYS A 340 0.94 -10.27 19.62
CA LYS A 340 0.59 -11.61 19.12
C LYS A 340 1.23 -11.92 17.77
N SER A 341 1.29 -10.95 16.86
CA SER A 341 1.98 -11.11 15.57
C SER A 341 3.49 -11.31 15.71
N GLN A 342 4.12 -10.70 16.71
CA GLN A 342 5.54 -10.94 17.02
C GLN A 342 5.78 -12.32 17.62
N ASN A 343 4.89 -12.80 18.50
CA ASN A 343 5.02 -14.13 19.10
C ASN A 343 4.77 -15.25 18.08
N GLN A 344 3.85 -15.09 17.12
CA GLN A 344 3.59 -16.11 16.10
C GLN A 344 4.77 -16.32 15.13
N ILE A 345 5.59 -15.30 14.88
CA ILE A 345 6.81 -15.42 14.07
C ILE A 345 7.89 -16.23 14.81
N ASN A 346 7.94 -16.10 16.14
CA ASN A 346 8.90 -16.84 16.98
C ASN A 346 8.54 -18.31 17.23
N TYR A 347 7.35 -18.77 16.82
CA TYR A 347 6.94 -20.19 16.96
C TYR A 347 7.02 -20.97 15.64
N THR A 348 7.57 -20.39 14.58
CA THR A 348 7.81 -21.06 13.28
C THR A 348 9.29 -21.36 13.00
N GLU A 349 10.17 -21.14 13.98
CA GLU A 349 11.62 -21.43 13.87
C GLU A 349 12.11 -22.48 14.89
N ASP A 350 11.26 -23.45 15.27
CA ASP A 350 11.69 -24.67 15.98
C ASP A 350 11.33 -25.93 15.19
#